data_AF-A0A9D7HNF5-F1
#
_entry.id   AF-A0A9D7HNF5-F1
#
_cell.length_a   1.000
_cell.length_b   1.000
_cell.length_c   1.000
_cell.angle_alpha   90.00
_cell.angle_beta   90.00
_cell.angle_gamma   90.00
#
_symmetry.space_group_name_H-M   'P 1'
#
loop_
_entity.id
_entity.type
_entity.pdbx_description
1 polymer ?
#
loop_
_entity_poly.entity_id
_entity_poly.type
_entity_poly.pdbx_seq_one_letter_code
_entity_poly.pdbx_strand_id
1 'polypeptide(L)' 'MTSARAALPGDSADGKRLHDAHCTQCHDTGVYTRKDPLVLSLDALKQQLQDCSHMAKAQFSPAQMQNVVKFLNDQFYHFP' A
#
# COMPACT_ATOMS: atom_id res chain seq x y z
N MET A 1 -5.85 26.70 8.01
CA MET A 1 -4.57 26.33 7.37
C MET A 1 -4.75 24.95 6.77
N THR A 2 -4.81 24.86 5.44
CA THR A 2 -4.95 23.58 4.73
C THR A 2 -3.59 22.92 4.73
N SER A 3 -3.38 21.93 5.61
CA SER A 3 -2.17 21.11 5.56
C SER A 3 -2.14 20.38 4.22
N ALA A 4 -1.24 20.75 3.33
CA ALA A 4 -0.92 19.93 2.17
C ALA A 4 -0.30 18.63 2.71
N ARG A 5 -0.99 17.50 2.53
CA ARG A 5 -0.40 16.18 2.80
C ARG A 5 0.85 16.07 1.94
N ALA A 6 1.99 15.78 2.57
CA ALA A 6 3.22 15.61 1.82
C ALA A 6 3.06 14.39 0.90
N ALA A 7 3.32 14.56 -0.39
CA ALA A 7 3.23 13.44 -1.31
C ALA A 7 4.27 12.38 -0.91
N LEU A 8 3.84 11.14 -0.73
CA LEU A 8 4.77 10.05 -0.44
C LEU A 8 5.72 9.85 -1.62
N PRO A 9 7.02 9.61 -1.35
CA PRO A 9 7.99 9.27 -2.39
C PRO A 9 7.67 7.93 -3.05
N GLY A 10 8.14 7.75 -4.27
CA GLY A 10 7.98 6.53 -5.06
C GLY A 10 7.20 6.74 -6.36
N ASP A 11 7.03 5.67 -7.11
CA ASP A 11 6.24 5.62 -8.34
C ASP A 11 4.95 4.83 -8.12
N SER A 12 3.82 5.52 -8.21
CA SER A 12 2.47 4.95 -7.98
C SER A 12 2.05 3.99 -9.09
N ALA A 13 2.48 4.22 -10.33
CA ALA A 13 2.16 3.34 -11.45
C ALA A 13 2.89 2.01 -11.33
N ASP A 14 4.17 2.06 -10.94
CA ASP A 14 4.95 0.87 -10.61
C ASP A 14 4.38 0.12 -9.39
N GLY A 15 3.97 0.87 -8.37
CA GLY A 15 3.28 0.32 -7.19
C GLY A 15 1.99 -0.42 -7.56
N LYS A 16 1.18 0.15 -8.45
CA LYS A 16 -0.03 -0.51 -8.97
C LYS A 16 0.30 -1.80 -9.70
N ARG A 17 1.30 -1.80 -10.58
CA ARG A 17 1.71 -3.00 -11.32
C ARG A 17 2.11 -4.14 -10.37
N LEU A 18 2.91 -3.83 -9.35
CA LEU A 18 3.34 -4.81 -8.35
C LEU A 18 2.16 -5.32 -7.50
N HIS A 19 1.29 -4.41 -7.08
CA HIS A 19 0.08 -4.75 -6.35
C HIS A 19 -0.82 -5.72 -7.13
N ASP A 20 -1.13 -5.41 -8.39
CA ASP A 20 -2.01 -6.23 -9.22
C ASP A 20 -1.39 -7.60 -9.54
N ALA A 21 -0.05 -7.65 -9.65
CA ALA A 21 0.66 -8.88 -9.92
C ALA A 21 0.71 -9.83 -8.71
N HIS A 22 0.75 -9.31 -7.48
CA HIS A 22 1.06 -10.11 -6.28
C HIS A 22 -0.02 -10.10 -5.19
N CYS A 23 -0.74 -8.99 -5.01
CA CYS A 23 -1.66 -8.81 -3.88
C CYS A 23 -3.09 -9.24 -4.21
N THR A 24 -3.51 -9.13 -5.48
CA THR A 24 -4.88 -9.43 -5.91
C THR A 24 -5.09 -10.87 -6.38
N GLN A 25 -4.14 -11.77 -6.08
CA GLN A 25 -4.24 -13.17 -6.47
C GLN A 25 -5.22 -13.98 -5.59
N CYS A 26 -5.37 -13.56 -4.33
CA CYS A 26 -6.18 -14.28 -3.33
C CYS A 26 -7.45 -13.53 -2.92
N HIS A 27 -7.44 -12.19 -2.96
CA HIS A 27 -8.58 -11.32 -2.61
C HIS A 27 -8.54 -10.05 -3.46
N ASP A 28 -9.66 -9.33 -3.57
CA ASP A 28 -9.71 -8.05 -4.27
C ASP A 28 -9.32 -6.86 -3.37
N THR A 29 -9.55 -5.64 -3.86
CA THR A 29 -9.24 -4.38 -3.15
C THR A 29 -10.18 -4.10 -1.97
N GLY A 30 -11.22 -4.91 -1.76
CA GLY A 30 -12.17 -4.76 -0.65
C GLY A 30 -11.52 -4.87 0.72
N VAL A 31 -10.35 -5.53 0.82
CA VAL A 31 -9.55 -5.59 2.05
C VAL A 31 -9.08 -4.20 2.52
N TYR A 32 -8.93 -3.23 1.60
CA TYR A 32 -8.48 -1.87 1.91
C TYR A 32 -9.62 -0.94 2.31
N THR A 33 -10.87 -1.27 1.93
CA THR A 33 -12.05 -0.41 2.11
C THR A 33 -13.09 -0.99 3.07
N ARG A 34 -12.70 -1.97 3.89
CA ARG A 34 -13.60 -2.61 4.85
C ARG A 34 -14.08 -1.63 5.93
N LYS A 35 -15.31 -1.83 6.43
CA LYS A 35 -15.96 -0.94 7.42
C LYS A 35 -15.21 -0.80 8.75
N ASP A 36 -14.37 -1.77 9.09
CA ASP A 36 -13.55 -1.80 10.30
C ASP A 36 -12.06 -1.81 9.91
N PRO A 37 -11.47 -0.63 9.62
CA PRO A 37 -10.11 -0.54 9.09
C PRO A 37 -9.08 -0.88 10.17
N LEU A 38 -8.19 -1.83 9.87
CA LEU A 38 -7.09 -2.22 10.77
C LEU A 38 -5.84 -1.36 10.57
N VAL A 39 -5.69 -0.80 9.37
CA VAL A 39 -4.56 0.04 9.00
C VAL A 39 -4.98 1.49 9.22
N LEU A 40 -4.44 2.10 10.28
CA LEU A 40 -4.83 3.45 10.75
C LEU A 40 -3.71 4.48 10.62
N SER A 41 -2.53 4.07 10.13
CA SER A 41 -1.39 4.96 9.93
C SER A 41 -0.50 4.48 8.79
N LEU A 42 0.38 5.37 8.32
CA LEU A 42 1.36 5.03 7.30
C LEU A 42 2.32 3.92 7.75
N ASP A 43 2.69 3.89 9.02
CA ASP A 43 3.55 2.83 9.54
C ASP A 43 2.82 1.49 9.67
N ALA A 44 1.53 1.52 10.06
CA ALA A 44 0.69 0.33 10.00
C ALA A 44 0.53 -0.19 8.56
N LEU A 45 0.45 0.71 7.56
CA LEU A 45 0.39 0.33 6.16
C LEU A 45 1.69 -0.36 5.69
N LYS A 46 2.85 0.18 6.09
CA LYS A 46 4.14 -0.45 5.78
C LYS A 46 4.24 -1.85 6.40
N GLN A 47 3.81 -2.01 7.65
CA GLN A 47 3.78 -3.32 8.31
C GLN A 47 2.84 -4.28 7.59
N GLN A 48 1.62 -3.84 7.29
CA GLN A 48 0.65 -4.63 6.54
C GLN A 48 1.19 -5.07 5.18
N LEU A 49 1.92 -4.20 4.48
CA LEU A 49 2.57 -4.55 3.21
C LEU A 49 3.62 -5.65 3.41
N GLN A 50 4.43 -5.61 4.47
CA GLN A 50 5.41 -6.66 4.75
C GLN A 50 4.71 -8.01 4.97
N ASP A 51 3.65 -8.02 5.76
CA ASP A 51 2.88 -9.23 6.07
C ASP A 51 2.22 -9.78 4.79
N CYS A 52 1.56 -8.92 4.01
CA CYS A 52 0.95 -9.29 2.73
C CYS A 52 2.00 -9.83 1.74
N SER A 53 3.17 -9.20 1.65
CA SER A 53 4.23 -9.63 0.74
C SER A 53 4.77 -11.01 1.14
N HIS A 54 4.92 -11.26 2.45
CA HIS A 54 5.31 -12.57 2.95
C HIS A 54 4.29 -13.65 2.59
N MET A 55 2.99 -13.38 2.81
CA MET A 55 1.92 -14.32 2.49
C MET A 55 1.79 -14.57 0.98
N ALA A 56 1.95 -13.54 0.16
CA ALA A 56 1.99 -13.63 -1.30
C ALA A 56 3.30 -14.20 -1.85
N LYS A 57 4.28 -14.52 -0.98
CA LYS A 57 5.64 -14.94 -1.34
C LYS A 57 6.33 -13.97 -2.31
N ALA A 58 5.99 -12.69 -2.23
CA ALA A 58 6.57 -11.62 -3.02
C ALA A 58 7.82 -11.05 -2.33
N GLN A 59 8.95 -11.05 -3.03
CA GLN A 59 10.19 -10.48 -2.54
C GLN A 59 10.42 -9.11 -3.16
N PHE A 60 9.94 -8.08 -2.48
CA PHE A 60 10.12 -6.70 -2.93
C PHE A 60 11.44 -6.11 -2.41
N SER A 61 12.13 -5.38 -3.28
CA SER A 61 13.20 -4.48 -2.85
C SER A 61 12.64 -3.32 -2.03
N PRO A 62 13.48 -2.57 -1.29
CA PRO A 62 13.04 -1.39 -0.56
C PRO A 62 12.34 -0.35 -1.44
N ALA A 63 12.83 -0.13 -2.68
CA ALA A 63 12.23 0.80 -3.64
C ALA A 63 10.86 0.30 -4.13
N GLN A 64 10.73 -1.00 -4.38
CA GLN A 64 9.45 -1.60 -4.75
C GLN A 64 8.42 -1.50 -3.62
N MET A 65 8.83 -1.76 -2.37
CA MET A 65 7.95 -1.55 -1.23
C MET A 65 7.48 -0.10 -1.12
N GLN A 66 8.37 0.88 -1.33
CA GLN A 66 8.02 2.29 -1.34
C GLN A 66 6.99 2.62 -2.43
N ASN A 67 7.16 2.08 -3.65
CA ASN A 67 6.22 2.25 -4.74
C ASN A 67 4.83 1.69 -4.39
N VAL A 68 4.76 0.49 -3.82
CA VAL A 68 3.48 -0.13 -3.41
C VAL A 68 2.82 0.65 -2.27
N VAL A 69 3.58 1.09 -1.25
CA VAL A 69 3.05 1.95 -0.17
C VAL A 69 2.48 3.24 -0.74
N LYS A 70 3.20 3.89 -1.67
CA LYS A 70 2.71 5.09 -2.33
C LYS A 70 1.40 4.83 -3.05
N PHE A 71 1.32 3.78 -3.86
CA PHE A 71 0.09 3.42 -4.58
C PHE A 71 -1.08 3.18 -3.63
N LEU A 72 -0.89 2.33 -2.61
CA LEU A 72 -1.94 2.02 -1.65
C LEU A 72 -2.40 3.26 -0.87
N ASN A 73 -1.46 4.12 -0.49
CA ASN A 73 -1.78 5.36 0.19
C ASN A 73 -2.50 6.36 -0.72
N ASP A 74 -2.05 6.53 -1.96
CA ASP A 74 -2.67 7.45 -2.92
C ASP A 74 -4.10 7.03 -3.29
N GLN A 75 -4.38 5.72 -3.33
CA GLN A 75 -5.67 5.20 -3.80
C GLN A 75 -6.68 4.91 -2.68
N PHE A 76 -6.23 4.45 -1.51
CA PHE A 76 -7.14 3.92 -0.49
C PHE A 76 -7.05 4.62 0.86
N TYR A 77 -5.84 4.88 1.37
CA TYR A 77 -5.66 5.31 2.77
C TYR A 77 -5.51 6.82 2.96
N HIS A 78 -4.81 7.45 2.02
CA HIS A 78 -4.49 8.87 2.03
C HIS A 78 -3.85 9.35 3.34
N PHE A 79 -2.98 8.60 4.01
CA PHE A 79 -2.28 9.12 5.20
C PHE A 79 -1.42 10.35 4.86
N PRO A 80 -1.23 11.28 5.83
CA PRO A 80 -0.41 12.49 5.64
C PRO A 80 1.09 12.22 5.47
#